data_AF-A0A7S0XRF9-F1
#
_entry.id   AF-A0A7S0XRF9-F1
#
_cell.length_a   1.000
_cell.length_b   1.000
_cell.length_c   1.000
_cell.angle_alpha   90.00
_cell.angle_beta   90.00
_cell.angle_gamma   90.00
#
_symmetry.space_group_name_H-M   'P 1'
#
loop_
_entity.id
_entity.type
_entity.pdbx_description
1 polymer ?
#
loop_
_entity_poly.entity_id
_entity_poly.type
_entity_poly.pdbx_seq_one_letter_code
_entity_poly.pdbx_strand_id
1 'polypeptide(L)'
;LVSFLPASSSLPPWGWEVSSVCERVMRAGSALLKSLASAPSILLPLLLIFISRIAPCGCDHPTTPSLPSSSTPAEDTVSDSVHIFYYAWFGNPKVDGKWMHWDHQVLPHWDPLIGARHPSGRMLNPPGDIGANFYPARGL
;
A
#
# COMPACT_ATOMS: atom_id res chain seq x y z
N LEU A 1 11.76 46.43 -23.80
CA LEU A 1 10.40 46.16 -23.31
C LEU A 1 10.15 44.66 -23.41
N VAL A 2 10.36 43.94 -22.31
CA VAL A 2 10.06 42.50 -22.21
C VAL A 2 8.71 42.39 -21.52
N SER A 3 7.70 42.05 -22.30
CA SER A 3 6.34 41.84 -21.79
C SER A 3 6.27 40.48 -21.10
N PHE A 4 6.16 40.48 -19.78
CA PHE A 4 5.77 39.30 -19.01
C PHE A 4 4.26 39.07 -19.18
N LEU A 5 3.89 37.97 -19.84
CA LEU A 5 2.54 37.42 -19.78
C LEU A 5 2.37 36.65 -18.46
N PRO A 6 1.22 36.74 -17.78
CA PRO A 6 0.98 35.99 -16.56
C PRO A 6 0.79 34.50 -16.89
N ALA A 7 1.50 33.65 -16.14
CA ALA A 7 1.33 32.21 -16.17
C ALA A 7 -0.11 31.85 -15.77
N SER A 8 -0.85 31.28 -16.72
CA SER A 8 -2.14 30.62 -16.49
C SER A 8 -1.97 29.51 -15.46
N SER A 9 -2.62 29.66 -14.32
CA SER A 9 -2.70 28.66 -13.25
C SER A 9 -3.71 27.56 -13.62
N SER A 10 -3.36 26.71 -14.58
CA SER A 10 -4.07 25.45 -14.81
C SER A 10 -3.17 24.29 -14.41
N LEU A 11 -3.40 23.78 -13.20
CA LEU A 11 -2.77 22.56 -12.70
C LEU A 11 -3.34 21.34 -13.45
N PRO A 12 -2.52 20.30 -13.73
CA PRO A 12 -2.99 19.06 -14.35
C PRO A 12 -3.94 18.27 -13.42
N PRO A 13 -4.85 17.43 -13.96
CA PRO A 13 -5.96 16.83 -13.20
C PRO A 13 -5.57 15.69 -12.26
N TRP A 14 -4.27 15.44 -12.05
CA TRP A 14 -3.79 14.40 -11.14
C TRP A 14 -3.44 15.02 -9.78
N GLY A 15 -4.45 15.53 -9.11
CA GLY A 15 -4.36 15.90 -7.69
C GLY A 15 -4.30 14.62 -6.86
N TRP A 16 -3.18 14.37 -6.20
CA TRP A 16 -3.11 13.39 -5.13
C TRP A 16 -3.87 13.97 -3.95
N GLU A 17 -5.16 13.64 -3.85
CA GLU A 17 -5.95 13.97 -2.68
C GLU A 17 -5.45 13.10 -1.52
N VAL A 18 -4.66 13.69 -0.63
CA VAL A 18 -4.28 13.05 0.64
C VAL A 18 -5.58 12.77 1.36
N SER A 19 -5.90 11.49 1.54
CA SER A 19 -7.16 11.07 2.15
C SER A 19 -7.43 11.88 3.42
N SER A 20 -8.57 12.57 3.46
CA SER A 20 -9.02 13.39 4.60
C SER A 20 -9.02 12.64 5.94
N VAL A 21 -8.96 11.30 5.88
CA VAL A 21 -8.80 10.38 7.01
C VAL A 21 -7.42 10.52 7.67
N CYS A 22 -6.35 10.68 6.91
CA CYS A 22 -4.98 10.77 7.44
C CYS A 22 -4.77 12.08 8.22
N GLU A 23 -5.31 13.20 7.74
CA GLU A 23 -5.29 14.48 8.46
C GLU A 23 -6.12 14.45 9.76
N ARG A 24 -7.25 13.74 9.76
CA ARG A 24 -8.10 13.61 10.97
C ARG A 24 -7.43 12.76 12.04
N VAL A 25 -6.78 11.66 11.66
CA VAL A 25 -6.02 10.80 12.59
C VAL A 25 -4.83 11.56 13.19
N MET A 26 -4.09 12.32 12.38
CA MET A 26 -2.94 13.10 12.86
C MET A 26 -3.37 14.26 13.78
N ARG A 27 -4.51 14.93 13.53
CA ARG A 27 -5.03 15.98 14.43
C ARG A 27 -5.60 15.41 15.73
N ALA A 28 -6.26 14.26 15.69
CA ALA A 28 -6.79 13.59 16.90
C ALA A 28 -5.67 13.14 17.85
N GLY A 29 -4.56 12.61 17.32
CA GLY A 29 -3.39 12.23 18.12
C GLY A 29 -2.74 13.41 18.84
N SER A 30 -2.64 14.58 18.18
CA SER A 30 -2.06 15.79 18.80
C SER A 30 -2.95 16.40 19.89
N ALA A 31 -4.27 16.27 19.79
CA ALA A 31 -5.20 16.72 20.83
C ALA A 31 -5.13 15.85 22.10
N LEU A 32 -4.97 14.52 21.94
CA LEU A 32 -4.84 13.59 23.06
C LEU A 32 -3.52 13.81 23.83
N LEU A 33 -2.42 14.05 23.11
CA LEU A 33 -1.10 14.38 23.69
C LEU A 33 -1.10 15.71 24.46
N LYS A 34 -1.86 16.71 24.01
CA LYS A 34 -1.98 18.00 24.71
C LYS A 34 -2.86 17.93 25.96
N SER A 35 -3.79 16.98 26.04
CA SER A 35 -4.64 16.79 27.23
C SER A 35 -3.92 16.07 28.39
N LEU A 36 -2.88 15.27 28.11
CA LEU A 36 -2.07 14.66 29.18
C LEU A 36 -1.07 15.63 29.81
N ALA A 37 -0.70 16.70 29.11
CA ALA A 37 0.25 17.70 29.58
C ALA A 37 -0.34 18.72 30.58
N SER A 38 -1.65 18.69 30.86
CA SER A 38 -2.30 19.56 31.85
C SER A 38 -2.82 18.82 33.08
N ALA A 39 -2.44 17.55 33.27
CA ALA A 39 -2.84 16.80 34.45
C ALA A 39 -2.05 17.29 35.69
N PRO A 40 -2.71 17.60 36.82
CA PRO A 40 -2.02 18.03 38.03
C PRO A 40 -1.06 16.94 38.53
N SER A 41 0.12 17.37 39.02
CA SER A 41 1.31 16.57 39.41
C SER A 41 1.12 15.55 40.55
N ILE A 42 -0.10 15.05 40.79
CA ILE A 42 -0.45 14.13 41.88
C ILE A 42 -0.69 12.69 41.36
N LEU A 43 -0.82 12.50 40.03
CA LEU A 43 -1.04 11.17 39.44
C LEU A 43 0.24 10.35 39.15
N LEU A 44 1.41 10.99 39.12
CA LEU A 44 2.70 10.31 38.91
C LEU A 44 3.12 9.34 40.05
N PRO A 45 2.94 9.65 41.35
CA PRO A 45 3.29 8.70 42.40
C PRO A 45 2.34 7.50 42.48
N LEU A 46 1.08 7.62 42.03
CA LEU A 46 0.13 6.51 42.03
C LEU A 46 0.39 5.48 40.91
N LEU A 47 0.86 5.95 39.75
CA LEU A 47 1.24 5.07 38.63
C LEU A 47 2.48 4.23 38.96
N LEU A 48 3.46 4.80 39.67
CA LEU A 48 4.67 4.08 40.10
C LEU A 48 4.40 3.04 41.21
N ILE A 49 3.40 3.28 42.07
CA ILE A 49 2.95 2.30 43.08
C ILE A 49 2.24 1.11 42.40
N PHE A 50 1.54 1.33 41.29
CA PHE A 50 0.86 0.25 40.56
C PHE A 50 1.82 -0.66 39.78
N ILE A 51 2.90 -0.11 39.22
CA ILE A 51 3.88 -0.90 38.43
C ILE A 51 4.76 -1.77 39.35
N SER A 52 4.99 -1.38 40.60
CA SER A 52 5.84 -2.13 41.55
C SER A 52 5.18 -3.35 42.22
N ARG A 53 3.88 -3.60 41.98
CA ARG A 53 3.17 -4.76 42.53
C ARG A 53 2.92 -5.92 41.55
N ILE A 54 3.39 -5.83 40.31
CA ILE A 54 3.40 -6.97 39.40
C ILE A 54 4.66 -7.79 39.70
N ALA A 55 4.65 -8.52 40.80
CA ALA A 55 5.60 -9.59 41.04
C ALA A 55 5.29 -10.71 40.02
N PRO A 56 6.25 -11.18 39.21
CA PRO A 56 6.03 -12.35 38.38
C PRO A 56 5.95 -13.56 39.30
N CYS A 57 4.76 -14.12 39.47
CA CYS A 57 4.65 -15.50 39.92
C CYS A 57 5.26 -16.38 38.82
N GLY A 58 6.52 -16.78 39.04
CA GLY A 58 7.13 -17.88 38.31
C GLY A 58 6.33 -19.15 38.60
N CYS A 59 5.68 -19.68 37.56
CA CYS A 59 5.16 -21.03 37.56
C CYS A 59 6.11 -21.87 36.70
N ASP A 60 7.11 -22.47 37.35
CA ASP A 60 7.91 -23.54 36.76
C ASP A 60 7.00 -24.77 36.57
N HIS A 61 6.56 -25.01 35.33
CA HIS A 61 5.91 -26.26 34.97
C HIS A 61 7.00 -27.30 34.65
N PRO A 62 7.03 -28.47 35.31
CA PRO A 62 7.93 -29.55 34.90
C PRO A 62 7.50 -30.08 33.53
N THR A 63 8.36 -29.91 32.53
CA THR A 63 8.18 -30.45 31.18
C THR A 63 8.58 -31.93 31.16
N THR A 64 7.62 -32.81 30.91
CA THR A 64 7.83 -34.20 30.54
C THR A 64 8.66 -34.28 29.24
N PRO A 65 9.73 -35.10 29.16
CA PRO A 65 10.50 -35.22 27.92
C PRO A 65 9.71 -36.05 26.90
N SER A 66 9.11 -35.39 25.92
CA SER A 66 8.66 -36.02 24.69
C SER A 66 9.84 -36.14 23.71
N LEU A 67 9.96 -37.32 23.10
CA LEU A 67 10.90 -37.64 22.02
C LEU A 67 10.74 -36.63 20.85
N PRO A 68 11.82 -36.20 20.20
CA PRO A 68 11.73 -35.30 19.06
C PRO A 68 11.21 -36.06 17.84
N SER A 69 9.92 -35.95 17.57
CA SER A 69 9.38 -36.15 16.22
C SER A 69 9.85 -34.97 15.35
N SER A 70 11.08 -35.02 14.85
CA SER A 70 11.62 -33.97 13.98
C SER A 70 11.12 -34.15 12.55
N SER A 71 9.87 -33.78 12.34
CA SER A 71 9.43 -33.23 11.07
C SER A 71 8.76 -31.89 11.36
N THR A 72 9.55 -30.96 11.94
CA THR A 72 9.16 -29.55 11.96
C THR A 72 9.08 -29.12 10.50
N PRO A 73 7.93 -28.65 10.00
CA PRO A 73 7.88 -28.01 8.69
C PRO A 73 8.96 -26.94 8.67
N ALA A 74 9.77 -26.91 7.62
CA ALA A 74 10.75 -25.85 7.44
C ALA A 74 10.02 -24.52 7.66
N GLU A 75 10.51 -23.74 8.62
CA GLU A 75 9.98 -22.42 8.91
C GLU A 75 9.96 -21.63 7.60
N ASP A 76 8.79 -21.11 7.24
CA ASP A 76 8.59 -20.32 6.03
C ASP A 76 9.24 -18.94 6.23
N THR A 77 10.57 -18.91 6.19
CA THR A 77 11.35 -17.69 6.37
C THR A 77 11.36 -16.92 5.06
N VAL A 78 10.67 -15.78 5.02
CA VAL A 78 10.75 -14.83 3.91
C VAL A 78 12.16 -14.24 3.86
N SER A 79 12.74 -14.14 2.66
CA SER A 79 14.08 -13.58 2.46
C SER A 79 14.03 -12.07 2.21
N ASP A 80 14.68 -11.28 3.05
CA ASP A 80 14.83 -9.81 2.87
C ASP A 80 15.77 -9.43 1.72
N SER A 81 16.56 -10.38 1.21
CA SER A 81 17.51 -10.17 0.11
C SER A 81 16.90 -10.44 -1.26
N VAL A 82 15.69 -11.02 -1.30
CA VAL A 82 15.00 -11.32 -2.55
C VAL A 82 13.93 -10.25 -2.78
N HIS A 83 14.04 -9.57 -3.91
CA HIS A 83 13.11 -8.52 -4.30
C HIS A 83 12.35 -8.92 -5.56
N ILE A 84 11.09 -8.49 -5.65
CA ILE A 84 10.24 -8.68 -6.82
C ILE A 84 9.71 -7.32 -7.28
N PHE A 85 9.59 -7.16 -8.60
CA PHE A 85 8.85 -6.02 -9.16
C PHE A 85 7.36 -6.33 -9.14
N TYR A 86 6.59 -5.49 -8.48
CA TYR A 86 5.14 -5.62 -8.37
C TYR A 86 4.46 -4.36 -8.88
N TYR A 87 3.40 -4.52 -9.68
CA TYR A 87 2.68 -3.42 -10.31
C TYR A 87 1.22 -3.41 -9.84
N ALA A 88 0.85 -2.39 -9.05
CA ALA A 88 -0.48 -2.23 -8.45
C ALA A 88 -1.44 -1.38 -9.30
N TRP A 89 -1.24 -1.34 -10.62
CA TRP A 89 -1.92 -0.41 -11.53
C TRP A 89 -3.07 -1.04 -12.35
N PHE A 90 -3.40 -2.31 -12.11
CA PHE A 90 -4.49 -3.02 -12.77
C PHE A 90 -5.81 -2.83 -12.02
N GLY A 91 -6.92 -2.72 -12.77
CA GLY A 91 -8.25 -2.50 -12.20
C GLY A 91 -9.37 -3.01 -13.11
N ASN A 92 -10.54 -3.31 -12.52
CA ASN A 92 -11.69 -3.85 -13.22
C ASN A 92 -13.01 -3.12 -12.90
N PRO A 93 -14.02 -3.19 -13.77
CA PRO A 93 -15.28 -2.46 -13.60
C PRO A 93 -16.03 -2.78 -12.31
N LYS A 94 -15.85 -3.97 -11.74
CA LYS A 94 -16.56 -4.40 -10.53
C LYS A 94 -16.06 -3.67 -9.29
N VAL A 95 -14.76 -3.40 -9.21
CA VAL A 95 -14.12 -2.78 -8.04
C VAL A 95 -13.79 -1.30 -8.30
N ASP A 96 -13.27 -1.00 -9.50
CA ASP A 96 -12.72 0.31 -9.86
C ASP A 96 -13.65 1.14 -10.76
N GLY A 97 -14.78 0.58 -11.19
CA GLY A 97 -15.77 1.24 -12.06
C GLY A 97 -15.36 1.35 -13.53
N LYS A 98 -14.12 0.97 -13.88
CA LYS A 98 -13.60 0.91 -15.25
C LYS A 98 -12.48 -0.12 -15.36
N TRP A 99 -12.10 -0.48 -16.58
CA TRP A 99 -10.84 -1.18 -16.83
C TRP A 99 -9.66 -0.23 -16.61
N MET A 100 -8.58 -0.76 -16.04
CA MET A 100 -7.31 -0.06 -15.92
C MET A 100 -6.19 -1.01 -16.29
N HIS A 101 -5.31 -0.56 -17.20
CA HIS A 101 -4.19 -1.30 -17.79
C HIS A 101 -4.56 -2.53 -18.64
N TRP A 102 -5.65 -3.24 -18.33
CA TRP A 102 -6.14 -4.35 -19.15
C TRP A 102 -6.59 -3.88 -20.54
N ASP A 103 -7.16 -2.68 -20.61
CA ASP A 103 -7.65 -2.03 -21.82
C ASP A 103 -6.59 -1.20 -22.53
N HIS A 104 -5.31 -1.32 -22.19
CA HIS A 104 -4.24 -0.43 -22.69
C HIS A 104 -4.22 -0.27 -24.21
N GLN A 105 -4.04 0.97 -24.69
CA GLN A 105 -3.97 1.28 -26.12
C GLN A 105 -2.75 0.63 -26.79
N VAL A 106 -2.91 0.13 -28.02
CA VAL A 106 -1.78 -0.35 -28.82
C VAL A 106 -0.89 0.83 -29.21
N LEU A 107 0.36 0.79 -28.77
CA LEU A 107 1.30 1.89 -28.99
C LEU A 107 1.72 1.98 -30.46
N PRO A 108 1.86 3.20 -31.02
CA PRO A 108 2.41 3.38 -32.34
C PRO A 108 3.91 3.06 -32.36
N HIS A 109 4.39 2.55 -33.49
CA HIS A 109 5.82 2.48 -33.74
C HIS A 109 6.38 3.91 -33.93
N TRP A 110 7.61 4.15 -33.48
CA TRP A 110 8.24 5.47 -33.52
C TRP A 110 8.57 5.93 -34.95
N ASP A 111 8.96 5.01 -35.83
CA ASP A 111 9.11 5.26 -37.28
C ASP A 111 7.74 5.10 -37.96
N PRO A 112 7.21 6.15 -38.62
CA PRO A 112 5.91 6.11 -39.28
C PRO A 112 5.86 5.16 -40.49
N LEU A 113 6.97 4.93 -41.20
CA LEU A 113 7.01 4.02 -42.35
C LEU A 113 6.87 2.56 -41.90
N ILE A 114 7.46 2.23 -40.75
CA ILE A 114 7.30 0.92 -40.11
C ILE A 114 5.91 0.84 -39.45
N GLY A 115 5.50 1.89 -38.74
CA GLY A 115 4.22 1.97 -38.05
C GLY A 115 3.02 1.78 -38.96
N ALA A 116 3.09 2.25 -40.21
CA ALA A 116 2.05 2.05 -41.21
C ALA A 116 1.77 0.56 -41.52
N ARG A 117 2.67 -0.36 -41.17
CA ARG A 117 2.53 -1.81 -41.42
C ARG A 117 1.93 -2.56 -40.24
N HIS A 118 1.74 -1.91 -39.09
CA HIS A 118 1.29 -2.55 -37.85
C HIS A 118 0.06 -1.85 -37.28
N PRO A 119 -0.87 -2.59 -36.65
CA PRO A 119 -1.97 -1.98 -35.91
C PRO A 119 -1.43 -1.08 -34.79
N SER A 120 -1.99 0.12 -34.66
CA SER A 120 -1.69 1.06 -33.56
C SER A 120 -2.92 1.91 -33.24
N GLY A 121 -2.93 2.53 -32.08
CA GLY A 121 -3.98 3.44 -31.64
C GLY A 121 -5.29 2.78 -31.19
N ARG A 122 -5.47 1.48 -31.44
CA ARG A 122 -6.65 0.72 -30.99
C ARG A 122 -6.64 0.55 -29.46
N MET A 123 -7.76 0.87 -28.80
CA MET A 123 -7.99 0.50 -27.41
C MET A 123 -8.38 -0.98 -27.31
N LEU A 124 -7.84 -1.70 -26.34
CA LEU A 124 -8.17 -3.12 -26.13
C LEU A 124 -9.49 -3.23 -25.37
N ASN A 125 -10.22 -4.32 -25.56
CA ASN A 125 -11.56 -4.51 -25.01
C ASN A 125 -11.65 -5.77 -24.11
N PRO A 126 -11.28 -5.66 -22.82
CA PRO A 126 -11.39 -6.75 -21.87
C PRO A 126 -12.86 -7.19 -21.65
N PRO A 127 -13.11 -8.46 -21.29
CA PRO A 127 -12.11 -9.47 -20.93
C PRO A 127 -11.56 -10.28 -22.11
N GLY A 128 -12.16 -10.18 -23.30
CA GLY A 128 -11.78 -11.02 -24.45
C GLY A 128 -10.54 -10.56 -25.20
N ASP A 129 -10.20 -9.27 -25.14
CA ASP A 129 -9.05 -8.66 -25.83
C ASP A 129 -8.30 -7.76 -24.82
N ILE A 130 -7.15 -8.21 -24.32
CA ILE A 130 -6.40 -7.55 -23.24
C ILE A 130 -5.00 -7.14 -23.67
N GLY A 131 -4.42 -6.16 -22.96
CA GLY A 131 -3.04 -5.68 -23.11
C GLY A 131 -1.96 -6.66 -22.64
N ALA A 132 -2.11 -7.95 -22.93
CA ALA A 132 -1.14 -8.98 -22.58
C ALA A 132 -1.19 -10.16 -23.55
N ASN A 133 -0.04 -10.78 -23.80
CA ASN A 133 0.07 -12.02 -24.57
C ASN A 133 -0.35 -13.26 -23.77
N PHE A 134 -0.39 -13.14 -22.43
CA PHE A 134 -0.75 -14.22 -21.52
C PHE A 134 -1.96 -13.80 -20.68
N TYR A 135 -2.85 -14.75 -20.41
CA TYR A 135 -4.03 -14.52 -19.61
C TYR A 135 -3.78 -14.90 -18.14
N PRO A 136 -4.04 -14.02 -17.15
CA PRO A 136 -3.83 -14.33 -15.75
C PRO A 136 -4.76 -15.44 -15.27
N ALA A 137 -4.23 -16.39 -14.48
CA ALA A 137 -5.01 -17.51 -13.94
C ALA A 137 -6.17 -17.05 -13.02
N ARG A 138 -6.05 -15.87 -12.39
CA ARG A 138 -7.09 -15.28 -11.53
C ARG A 138 -8.12 -14.44 -12.28
N GLY A 139 -8.02 -14.32 -13.61
CA GLY A 139 -8.83 -13.41 -14.40
C GLY A 139 -8.42 -11.95 -14.26
N LEU A 140 -9.35 -11.04 -14.55
CA LEU A 140 -9.18 -9.59 -14.62
C LEU A 140 -10.06 -8.90 -13.57
#